data_AF-A0A8J5XEV0-F1
#
_entry.id   AF-A0A8J5XEV0-F1
#
_cell.length_a   1.000
_cell.length_b   1.000
_cell.length_c   1.000
_cell.angle_alpha   90.00
_cell.angle_beta   90.00
_cell.angle_gamma   90.00
#
_symmetry.space_group_name_H-M   'P 1'
#
loop_
_entity.id
_entity.type
_entity.pdbx_description
1 polymer ?
#
loop_
_entity_poly.entity_id
_entity_poly.type
_entity_poly.pdbx_seq_one_letter_code
_entity_poly.pdbx_strand_id
1 'polypeptide(L)'
;MATGRGALSALLLGLGAATFTPRADQADMCRVVIHELAAEVLKFDLRAHGEDDIYETVPAICFALVRAYKLAPAEGVPEGALLLVQREADGDEVATAPGAPAPIAAGPSAVESYVRVKRECEHFTDRWHQELSELIYRHVAKWSAAQMADEFCARVVRGVKPERRAPARRQRAAASARSALHDAPAERESGSAPGSRAAEREEAARYEEAFKLLDRDGSMRRLMQIEAHSPELMLDDADAAQMAVAVEHVACDVCGLVVDEAHARVAELAGGLASASEEALLDATEGLCEGDEPLNPMRPGNPPRWAERHEARPPDALGGRWRVRALSPTERRARAKDAALYEQRVFSNAVLMRACRRALHDAPDDEQTLASALLAARRLGERAPAAVRGAFCRAACAGEVAAVAKEEV
;
A
#
# COMPACT_ATOMS: atom_id res chain seq x y z
N MET A 1 4.85 62.65 36.28
CA MET A 1 6.07 61.86 36.61
C MET A 1 5.64 60.42 36.84
N ALA A 2 6.34 59.46 36.21
CA ALA A 2 6.50 58.03 36.57
C ALA A 2 5.22 57.18 36.74
N THR A 3 4.78 56.41 35.73
CA THR A 3 5.16 55.01 35.37
C THR A 3 4.52 53.89 36.21
N GLY A 4 3.77 53.01 35.54
CA GLY A 4 3.95 51.56 35.65
C GLY A 4 2.94 50.76 36.49
N ARG A 5 2.06 50.03 35.78
CA ARG A 5 1.46 48.69 36.07
C ARG A 5 0.31 48.53 35.06
N GLY A 6 0.21 47.54 34.20
CA GLY A 6 0.86 46.23 34.13
C GLY A 6 -0.24 45.21 33.77
N ALA A 7 -0.20 44.76 32.51
CA ALA A 7 -0.71 43.52 31.92
C ALA A 7 -1.99 42.84 32.45
N LEU A 8 -2.97 42.62 31.56
CA LEU A 8 -3.47 41.29 31.15
C LEU A 8 -4.74 41.45 30.28
N SER A 9 -4.57 41.48 28.96
CA SER A 9 -5.64 41.26 27.98
C SER A 9 -5.00 40.90 26.65
N ALA A 10 -4.61 39.64 26.49
CA ALA A 10 -4.34 39.01 25.21
C ALA A 10 -4.19 37.52 25.42
N LEU A 11 -5.18 36.74 25.01
CA LEU A 11 -5.06 35.35 24.52
C LEU A 11 -6.47 34.79 24.40
N LEU A 12 -6.97 34.70 23.16
CA LEU A 12 -7.91 33.67 22.67
C LEU A 12 -8.42 34.06 21.26
N LEU A 13 -7.53 34.17 20.28
CA LEU A 13 -7.88 34.04 18.86
C LEU A 13 -6.63 33.54 18.13
N GLY A 14 -6.47 32.22 18.10
CA GLY A 14 -5.34 31.53 17.49
C GLY A 14 -5.71 30.12 17.07
N LEU A 15 -6.92 29.91 16.56
CA LEU A 15 -7.18 28.76 15.70
C LEU A 15 -6.62 29.13 14.33
N GLY A 16 -5.36 28.75 14.12
CA GLY A 16 -4.68 28.88 12.84
C GLY A 16 -5.49 28.16 11.78
N ALA A 17 -6.11 28.93 10.89
CA ALA A 17 -6.35 28.46 9.54
C ALA A 17 -4.97 28.07 9.01
N ALA A 18 -4.71 26.77 8.89
CA ALA A 18 -3.55 26.27 8.16
C ALA A 18 -3.62 26.90 6.77
N THR A 19 -2.77 27.88 6.52
CA THR A 19 -2.61 28.49 5.21
C THR A 19 -2.06 27.40 4.31
N PHE A 20 -2.98 26.76 3.58
CA PHE A 20 -2.67 25.80 2.54
C PHE A 20 -1.98 26.55 1.41
N THR A 21 -0.64 26.59 1.44
CA THR A 21 0.13 26.89 0.24
C THR A 21 0.00 25.66 -0.66
N PRO A 22 -0.58 25.77 -1.88
CA PRO A 22 -0.50 24.72 -2.86
C PRO A 22 0.98 24.45 -3.08
N ARG A 23 1.46 23.26 -2.73
CA ARG A 23 2.82 22.85 -3.04
C ARG A 23 2.97 22.92 -4.57
N ALA A 24 4.12 23.41 -5.05
CA ALA A 24 4.40 23.56 -6.48
C ALA A 24 4.23 22.23 -7.26
N ASP A 25 4.38 21.10 -6.56
CA ASP A 25 4.13 19.75 -7.05
C ASP A 25 2.71 19.52 -7.61
N GLN A 26 1.67 20.19 -7.11
CA GLN A 26 0.29 19.96 -7.53
C GLN A 26 -0.01 20.52 -8.92
N ALA A 27 0.64 21.62 -9.30
CA ALA A 27 0.46 22.21 -10.63
C ALA A 27 1.12 21.34 -11.71
N ASP A 28 2.33 20.85 -11.43
CA ASP A 28 3.07 19.99 -12.32
C ASP A 28 2.41 18.61 -12.44
N MET A 29 2.00 18.02 -11.31
CA MET A 29 1.24 16.77 -11.30
C MET A 29 -0.06 16.91 -12.09
N CYS A 30 -0.80 18.00 -11.90
CA CYS A 30 -2.03 18.26 -12.65
C CYS A 30 -1.81 18.28 -14.17
N ARG A 31 -0.78 19.00 -14.62
CA ARG A 31 -0.45 19.11 -16.05
C ARG A 31 -0.08 17.76 -16.64
N VAL A 32 0.78 17.03 -15.96
CA VAL A 32 1.25 15.72 -16.43
C VAL A 32 0.10 14.72 -16.46
N VAL A 33 -0.71 14.65 -15.40
CA VAL A 33 -1.90 13.77 -15.37
C VAL A 33 -2.84 14.07 -16.53
N ILE A 34 -3.14 15.34 -16.81
CA ILE A 34 -4.01 15.72 -17.94
C ILE A 34 -3.38 15.34 -19.28
N HIS A 35 -2.08 15.53 -19.44
CA HIS A 35 -1.37 15.14 -20.66
C HIS A 35 -1.43 13.64 -20.93
N GLU A 36 -1.10 12.82 -19.94
CA GLU A 36 -1.09 11.36 -20.08
C GLU A 36 -2.52 10.82 -20.21
N LEU A 37 -3.47 11.34 -19.43
CA LEU A 37 -4.89 10.96 -19.52
C LEU A 37 -5.49 11.31 -20.90
N ALA A 38 -5.19 12.50 -21.43
CA ALA A 38 -5.64 12.88 -22.77
C ALA A 38 -5.03 11.99 -23.87
N ALA A 39 -3.74 11.66 -23.76
CA ALA A 39 -3.06 10.79 -24.71
C ALA A 39 -3.64 9.37 -24.71
N GLU A 40 -3.86 8.79 -23.52
CA GLU A 40 -4.43 7.45 -23.37
C GLU A 40 -5.88 7.37 -23.86
N VAL A 41 -6.71 8.36 -23.53
CA VAL A 41 -8.10 8.42 -24.01
C VAL A 41 -8.19 8.47 -25.54
N LEU A 42 -7.30 9.21 -26.20
CA LEU A 42 -7.25 9.27 -27.66
C LEU A 42 -6.72 7.98 -28.27
N LYS A 43 -5.69 7.38 -27.66
CA LYS A 43 -5.04 6.16 -28.14
C LYS A 43 -5.97 4.96 -28.09
N PHE A 44 -6.79 4.85 -27.05
CA PHE A 44 -7.69 3.72 -26.82
C PHE A 44 -9.17 4.02 -27.09
N ASP A 45 -9.49 5.21 -27.58
CA ASP A 45 -10.86 5.67 -27.87
C ASP A 45 -11.84 5.45 -26.69
N LEU A 46 -11.39 5.75 -25.47
CA LEU A 46 -12.12 5.47 -24.23
C LEU A 46 -13.45 6.25 -24.11
N ARG A 47 -13.72 7.19 -25.02
CA ARG A 47 -14.97 7.95 -25.07
C ARG A 47 -16.14 7.12 -25.59
N ALA A 48 -15.87 6.03 -26.32
CA ALA A 48 -16.87 5.22 -26.98
C ALA A 48 -17.90 4.62 -25.99
N HIS A 49 -17.48 4.38 -24.75
CA HIS A 49 -18.28 3.73 -23.71
C HIS A 49 -18.73 4.68 -22.59
N GLY A 50 -18.40 5.97 -22.68
CA GLY A 50 -18.82 6.99 -21.73
C GLY A 50 -17.68 7.56 -20.88
N GLU A 51 -18.04 8.26 -19.82
CA GLU A 51 -17.07 8.86 -18.88
C GLU A 51 -16.46 7.81 -17.93
N ASP A 52 -17.18 6.72 -17.67
CA ASP A 52 -16.79 5.68 -16.71
C ASP A 52 -15.51 4.93 -17.16
N ASP A 53 -15.29 4.70 -18.46
CA ASP A 53 -14.05 4.08 -18.94
C ASP A 53 -12.83 5.00 -18.75
N ILE A 54 -13.03 6.31 -18.85
CA ILE A 54 -11.98 7.31 -18.54
C ILE A 54 -11.67 7.28 -17.04
N TYR A 55 -12.68 7.06 -16.20
CA TYR A 55 -12.51 6.88 -14.77
C TYR A 55 -11.67 5.64 -14.41
N GLU A 56 -11.86 4.54 -15.11
CA GLU A 56 -11.17 3.27 -14.83
C GLU A 56 -9.70 3.25 -15.27
N THR A 57 -9.27 4.21 -16.10
CA THR A 57 -7.87 4.29 -16.58
C THR A 57 -6.91 5.06 -15.68
N VAL A 58 -7.42 5.68 -14.61
CA VAL A 58 -6.61 6.43 -13.63
C VAL A 58 -5.40 5.62 -13.09
N PRO A 59 -5.54 4.36 -12.66
CA PRO A 59 -4.39 3.58 -12.20
C PRO A 59 -3.31 3.41 -13.29
N ALA A 60 -3.73 3.14 -14.53
CA ALA A 60 -2.80 2.97 -15.65
C ALA A 60 -2.02 4.25 -15.95
N ILE A 61 -2.66 5.41 -15.81
CA ILE A 61 -2.01 6.72 -15.98
C ILE A 61 -0.99 6.96 -14.87
N CYS A 62 -1.33 6.70 -13.62
CA CYS A 62 -0.35 6.84 -12.54
C CYS A 62 0.86 5.91 -12.74
N PHE A 63 0.68 4.71 -13.30
CA PHE A 63 1.80 3.87 -13.72
C PHE A 63 2.60 4.46 -14.89
N ALA A 64 1.94 5.03 -15.91
CA ALA A 64 2.61 5.72 -17.01
C ALA A 64 3.48 6.88 -16.50
N LEU A 65 2.97 7.65 -15.52
CA LEU A 65 3.71 8.72 -14.88
C LEU A 65 4.98 8.22 -14.17
N VAL A 66 4.89 7.11 -13.43
CA VAL A 66 6.04 6.51 -12.74
C VAL A 66 7.16 6.14 -13.73
N ARG A 67 6.78 5.68 -14.92
CA ARG A 67 7.74 5.30 -15.98
C ARG A 67 8.37 6.51 -16.65
N ALA A 68 7.59 7.57 -16.88
CA ALA A 68 8.02 8.73 -17.65
C ALA A 68 8.63 9.85 -16.79
N TYR A 69 8.40 9.88 -15.47
CA TYR A 69 8.79 11.00 -14.61
C TYR A 69 9.54 10.54 -13.35
N LYS A 70 10.32 11.47 -12.78
CA LYS A 70 11.00 11.33 -11.49
C LYS A 70 10.86 12.61 -10.68
N LEU A 71 11.01 12.51 -9.37
CA LEU A 71 11.07 13.69 -8.52
C LEU A 71 12.53 14.14 -8.38
N ALA A 72 12.80 15.40 -8.69
CA ALA A 72 14.11 16.02 -8.54
C ALA A 72 14.03 17.20 -7.55
N PRO A 73 15.06 17.45 -6.73
CA PRO A 73 15.14 18.67 -5.93
C PRO A 73 15.00 19.91 -6.81
N ALA A 74 14.17 20.87 -6.41
CA ALA A 74 14.06 22.14 -7.10
C ALA A 74 15.33 22.97 -6.86
N GLU A 75 16.09 23.29 -7.91
CA GLU A 75 17.24 24.17 -7.80
C GLU A 75 16.81 25.57 -7.33
N GLY A 76 17.48 26.09 -6.29
CA GLY A 76 17.24 27.45 -5.79
C GLY A 76 16.02 27.63 -4.88
N VAL A 77 15.33 26.55 -4.48
CA VAL A 77 14.23 26.61 -3.49
C VAL A 77 14.72 26.07 -2.15
N PRO A 78 14.62 26.83 -1.03
CA PRO A 78 15.02 26.33 0.28
C PRO A 78 14.08 25.21 0.74
N GLU A 79 14.70 24.10 1.17
CA GLU A 79 14.15 22.88 1.77
C GLU A 79 12.98 22.17 1.05
N GLY A 80 13.29 21.00 0.46
CA GLY A 80 12.34 19.88 0.30
C GLY A 80 11.34 19.98 -0.85
N ALA A 81 11.29 21.08 -1.60
CA ALA A 81 10.48 21.18 -2.80
C ALA A 81 11.03 20.24 -3.89
N LEU A 82 10.20 19.30 -4.32
CA LEU A 82 10.51 18.40 -5.43
C LEU A 82 9.72 18.80 -6.67
N LEU A 83 10.37 18.76 -7.82
CA LEU A 83 9.76 18.96 -9.14
C LEU A 83 9.57 17.62 -9.82
N LEU A 84 8.46 17.48 -10.51
CA LEU A 84 8.23 16.33 -11.39
C LEU A 84 8.95 16.61 -12.71
N VAL A 85 10.03 15.87 -12.96
CA VAL A 85 10.88 16.04 -14.14
C VAL A 85 10.72 14.81 -15.03
N GLN A 86 10.54 15.03 -16.33
CA GLN A 86 10.52 13.93 -17.29
C GLN A 86 11.88 13.23 -17.27
N ARG A 87 11.86 11.90 -17.26
CA ARG A 87 13.08 11.10 -17.41
C ARG A 87 13.62 11.34 -18.80
N GLU A 88 14.92 11.58 -18.89
CA GLU A 88 15.61 11.49 -20.17
C GLU A 88 15.34 10.07 -20.68
N ALA A 89 14.80 9.95 -21.89
CA ALA A 89 14.76 8.67 -22.56
C ALA A 89 16.22 8.26 -22.68
N ASP A 90 16.67 7.30 -21.87
CA ASP A 90 18.05 6.83 -21.91
C ASP A 90 18.37 6.55 -23.38
N GLY A 91 19.26 7.37 -23.95
CA GLY A 91 19.65 7.31 -25.36
C GLY A 91 20.38 6.01 -25.71
N ASP A 92 20.54 5.12 -24.74
CA ASP A 92 20.93 3.75 -24.91
C ASP A 92 19.67 2.88 -24.94
N GLU A 93 19.01 2.88 -26.10
CA GLU A 93 18.39 1.68 -26.64
C GLU A 93 19.50 0.64 -26.83
N VAL A 94 20.07 0.13 -25.72
CA VAL A 94 20.83 -1.11 -25.74
C VAL A 94 19.81 -2.12 -26.23
N ALA A 95 20.03 -2.59 -27.45
CA ALA A 95 19.43 -3.76 -28.03
C ALA A 95 19.61 -4.95 -27.07
N THR A 96 18.78 -4.98 -26.04
CA THR A 96 18.66 -6.08 -25.11
C THR A 96 17.75 -7.06 -25.82
N ALA A 97 18.36 -8.16 -26.23
CA ALA A 97 17.66 -9.28 -26.81
C ALA A 97 16.40 -9.60 -25.98
N PRO A 98 15.28 -9.96 -26.61
CA PRO A 98 14.06 -10.32 -25.90
C PRO A 98 14.37 -11.49 -24.97
N GLY A 99 14.38 -11.25 -23.66
CA GLY A 99 14.58 -12.29 -22.64
C GLY A 99 15.76 -12.12 -21.68
N ALA A 100 16.56 -11.07 -21.79
CA ALA A 100 17.56 -10.75 -20.76
C ALA A 100 17.06 -9.61 -19.87
N PRO A 101 16.89 -9.80 -18.54
CA PRO A 101 16.60 -8.69 -17.63
C PRO A 101 17.82 -7.78 -17.62
N ALA A 102 17.70 -6.59 -18.19
CA ALA A 102 18.66 -5.53 -17.92
C ALA A 102 18.52 -5.18 -16.43
N PRO A 103 19.56 -5.32 -15.60
CA PRO A 103 19.49 -4.85 -14.24
C PRO A 103 19.54 -3.33 -14.29
N ILE A 104 18.38 -2.67 -14.28
CA ILE A 104 18.35 -1.31 -13.78
C ILE A 104 18.72 -1.44 -12.30
N ALA A 105 19.99 -1.20 -11.98
CA ALA A 105 20.49 -1.02 -10.63
C ALA A 105 19.92 0.30 -10.06
N ALA A 106 18.59 0.40 -9.97
CA ALA A 106 17.89 1.50 -9.34
C ALA A 106 18.15 1.37 -7.84
N GLY A 107 19.11 2.15 -7.35
CA GLY A 107 19.40 2.28 -5.93
C GLY A 107 18.15 2.67 -5.13
N PRO A 108 18.16 2.54 -3.80
CA PRO A 108 17.02 2.80 -2.92
C PRO A 108 16.28 4.13 -3.19
N SER A 109 17.00 5.18 -3.63
CA SER A 109 16.44 6.49 -3.95
C SER A 109 15.53 6.51 -5.20
N ALA A 110 15.80 5.66 -6.20
CA ALA A 110 14.98 5.58 -7.40
C ALA A 110 13.63 4.92 -7.10
N VAL A 111 13.65 3.89 -6.23
CA VAL A 111 12.45 3.23 -5.71
C VAL A 111 11.57 4.19 -4.95
N GLU A 112 12.15 4.93 -4.02
CA GLU A 112 11.42 5.94 -3.23
C GLU A 112 10.79 7.01 -4.13
N SER A 113 11.52 7.45 -5.17
CA SER A 113 10.96 8.37 -6.16
C SER A 113 9.78 7.77 -6.93
N TYR A 114 9.83 6.49 -7.33
CA TYR A 114 8.72 5.85 -8.05
C TYR A 114 7.46 5.78 -7.19
N VAL A 115 7.60 5.30 -5.95
CA VAL A 115 6.50 5.19 -4.99
C VAL A 115 5.90 6.57 -4.73
N ARG A 116 6.75 7.58 -4.53
CA ARG A 116 6.28 8.94 -4.27
C ARG A 116 5.54 9.53 -5.48
N VAL A 117 6.03 9.36 -6.71
CA VAL A 117 5.31 9.82 -7.93
C VAL A 117 3.94 9.16 -8.02
N LYS A 118 3.87 7.84 -7.82
CA LYS A 118 2.60 7.10 -7.88
C LYS A 118 1.62 7.61 -6.82
N ARG A 119 2.08 7.71 -5.57
CA ARG A 119 1.27 8.19 -4.46
C ARG A 119 0.72 9.59 -4.71
N GLU A 120 1.54 10.52 -5.18
CA GLU A 120 1.09 11.88 -5.49
C GLU A 120 0.10 11.90 -6.66
N CYS A 121 0.28 11.05 -7.68
CA CYS A 121 -0.69 10.89 -8.76
C CYS A 121 -2.03 10.32 -8.27
N GLU A 122 -2.00 9.25 -7.48
CA GLU A 122 -3.20 8.62 -6.91
C GLU A 122 -3.96 9.60 -6.00
N HIS A 123 -3.25 10.33 -5.13
CA HIS A 123 -3.86 11.37 -4.29
C HIS A 123 -4.46 12.51 -5.12
N PHE A 124 -3.76 12.96 -6.16
CA PHE A 124 -4.25 14.00 -7.04
C PHE A 124 -5.52 13.56 -7.77
N THR A 125 -5.47 12.39 -8.40
CA THR A 125 -6.57 11.84 -9.18
C THR A 125 -7.75 11.47 -8.29
N ASP A 126 -7.56 10.94 -7.08
CA ASP A 126 -8.65 10.67 -6.14
C ASP A 126 -9.37 11.95 -5.69
N ARG A 127 -8.63 13.05 -5.55
CA ARG A 127 -9.20 14.34 -5.14
C ARG A 127 -10.01 15.00 -6.24
N TRP A 128 -9.56 14.88 -7.49
CA TRP A 128 -10.08 15.62 -8.65
C TRP A 128 -10.75 14.71 -9.68
N HIS A 129 -11.02 13.47 -9.32
CA HIS A 129 -11.32 12.41 -10.29
C HIS A 129 -12.47 12.80 -11.23
N GLN A 130 -13.56 13.35 -10.67
CA GLN A 130 -14.80 13.57 -11.40
C GLN A 130 -14.63 14.74 -12.35
N GLU A 131 -14.00 15.82 -11.89
CA GLU A 131 -13.75 16.97 -12.73
C GLU A 131 -12.69 16.69 -13.80
N LEU A 132 -11.72 15.80 -13.53
CA LEU A 132 -10.75 15.32 -14.51
C LEU A 132 -11.42 14.47 -15.60
N SER A 133 -12.25 13.48 -15.23
CA SER A 133 -12.96 12.64 -16.20
C SER A 133 -13.90 13.47 -17.06
N GLU A 134 -14.67 14.39 -16.44
CA GLU A 134 -15.59 15.29 -17.14
C GLU A 134 -14.86 16.23 -18.12
N LEU A 135 -13.74 16.83 -17.67
CA LEU A 135 -12.89 17.69 -18.51
C LEU A 135 -12.43 16.93 -19.74
N ILE A 136 -11.80 15.76 -19.55
CA ILE A 136 -11.21 14.99 -20.63
C ILE A 136 -12.30 14.48 -21.57
N TYR A 137 -13.38 13.91 -21.03
CA TYR A 137 -14.50 13.41 -21.82
C TYR A 137 -15.08 14.48 -22.77
N ARG A 138 -15.24 15.71 -22.28
CA ARG A 138 -15.82 16.83 -23.04
C ARG A 138 -14.85 17.46 -24.03
N HIS A 139 -13.57 17.59 -23.65
CA HIS A 139 -12.65 18.48 -24.33
C HIS A 139 -11.56 17.78 -25.15
N VAL A 140 -11.25 16.51 -24.89
CA VAL A 140 -10.10 15.82 -25.54
C VAL A 140 -10.17 15.76 -27.07
N ALA A 141 -11.38 15.80 -27.66
CA ALA A 141 -11.55 15.82 -29.11
C ALA A 141 -11.38 17.20 -29.76
N LYS A 142 -11.37 18.26 -28.96
CA LYS A 142 -11.38 19.66 -29.44
C LYS A 142 -10.16 20.45 -28.99
N TRP A 143 -9.62 20.11 -27.83
CA TRP A 143 -8.58 20.86 -27.15
C TRP A 143 -7.32 20.03 -27.05
N SER A 144 -6.17 20.70 -27.11
CA SER A 144 -4.91 20.07 -26.75
C SER A 144 -4.85 19.80 -25.24
N ALA A 145 -4.02 18.85 -24.83
CA ALA A 145 -3.74 18.61 -23.42
C ALA A 145 -3.26 19.87 -22.69
N ALA A 146 -2.44 20.70 -23.34
CA ALA A 146 -1.99 21.98 -22.78
C ALA A 146 -3.16 22.93 -22.51
N GLN A 147 -4.13 23.06 -23.43
CA GLN A 147 -5.31 23.90 -23.23
C GLN A 147 -6.18 23.40 -22.08
N MET A 148 -6.40 22.08 -21.99
CA MET A 148 -7.13 21.47 -20.87
C MET A 148 -6.41 21.71 -19.54
N ALA A 149 -5.09 21.57 -19.51
CA ALA A 149 -4.29 21.78 -18.32
C ALA A 149 -4.27 23.24 -17.88
N ASP A 150 -4.19 24.20 -18.79
CA ASP A 150 -4.24 25.62 -18.46
C ASP A 150 -5.57 26.03 -17.82
N GLU A 151 -6.70 25.51 -18.32
CA GLU A 151 -8.01 25.76 -17.72
C GLU A 151 -8.13 25.09 -16.34
N PHE A 152 -7.78 23.81 -16.26
CA PHE A 152 -8.04 23.01 -15.07
C PHE A 152 -7.05 23.26 -13.95
N CYS A 153 -5.75 23.24 -14.24
CA CYS A 153 -4.71 23.37 -13.22
C CYS A 153 -4.70 24.77 -12.61
N ALA A 154 -5.13 25.80 -13.33
CA ALA A 154 -5.36 27.13 -12.74
C ALA A 154 -6.42 27.10 -11.62
N ARG A 155 -7.45 26.25 -11.74
CA ARG A 155 -8.47 26.06 -10.69
C ARG A 155 -7.92 25.29 -9.49
N VAL A 156 -7.13 24.25 -9.75
CA VAL A 156 -6.44 23.46 -8.73
C VAL A 156 -5.54 24.35 -7.86
N VAL A 157 -4.66 25.14 -8.51
CA VAL A 157 -3.70 26.02 -7.83
C VAL A 157 -4.40 27.09 -7.00
N ARG A 158 -5.57 27.56 -7.41
CA ARG A 158 -6.37 28.53 -6.63
C ARG A 158 -7.06 27.90 -5.41
N GLY A 159 -6.89 26.60 -5.17
CA GLY A 159 -7.48 25.90 -4.03
C GLY A 159 -9.00 25.82 -4.09
N VAL A 160 -9.59 25.97 -5.29
CA VAL A 160 -11.05 25.88 -5.47
C VAL A 160 -11.44 24.42 -5.28
N LYS A 161 -11.84 24.06 -4.05
CA LYS A 161 -12.23 22.67 -3.77
C LYS A 161 -13.32 22.22 -4.76
N PRO A 162 -13.23 20.99 -5.27
CA PRO A 162 -14.27 20.43 -6.11
C PRO A 162 -15.62 20.48 -5.38
N GLU A 163 -16.70 20.80 -6.09
CA GLU A 163 -18.05 20.66 -5.56
C GLU A 163 -18.28 19.16 -5.33
N ARG A 164 -18.07 18.70 -4.09
CA ARG A 164 -18.36 17.33 -3.70
C ARG A 164 -19.86 17.05 -3.90
N ARG A 165 -20.25 16.59 -5.08
CA ARG A 165 -21.44 15.76 -5.24
C ARG A 165 -21.15 14.45 -4.49
N ALA A 166 -22.20 13.82 -3.94
CA ALA A 166 -22.12 12.74 -2.95
C ALA A 166 -20.92 11.78 -3.15
N PRO A 167 -20.23 11.39 -2.07
CA PRO A 167 -18.84 10.93 -2.11
C PRO A 167 -18.56 9.86 -3.16
N ALA A 168 -17.69 10.20 -4.11
CA ALA A 168 -17.09 9.34 -5.14
C ALA A 168 -16.59 7.97 -4.64
N ARG A 169 -16.23 7.85 -3.35
CA ARG A 169 -15.87 6.57 -2.73
C ARG A 169 -16.96 5.51 -2.85
N ARG A 170 -18.25 5.90 -2.77
CA ARG A 170 -19.37 4.99 -3.03
C ARG A 170 -19.53 4.67 -4.51
N GLN A 171 -19.11 5.55 -5.41
CA GLN A 171 -19.12 5.28 -6.85
C GLN A 171 -17.98 4.36 -7.26
N ARG A 172 -16.79 4.45 -6.67
CA ARG A 172 -15.70 3.48 -6.86
C ARG A 172 -16.11 2.08 -6.38
N ALA A 173 -16.70 1.99 -5.19
CA ALA A 173 -17.29 0.75 -4.70
C ALA A 173 -18.49 0.29 -5.55
N ALA A 174 -19.31 1.20 -6.09
CA ALA A 174 -20.46 0.85 -6.92
C ALA A 174 -20.14 0.62 -8.42
N ALA A 175 -19.00 1.09 -8.92
CA ALA A 175 -18.47 0.86 -10.26
C ALA A 175 -17.69 -0.45 -10.26
N SER A 176 -16.81 -0.63 -9.27
CA SER A 176 -16.17 -1.92 -9.00
C SER A 176 -17.20 -3.01 -8.64
N ALA A 177 -18.27 -2.67 -7.90
CA ALA A 177 -19.40 -3.57 -7.73
C ALA A 177 -20.27 -3.71 -8.98
N ARG A 178 -20.35 -2.73 -9.89
CA ARG A 178 -21.09 -2.84 -11.16
C ARG A 178 -20.36 -3.70 -12.19
N SER A 179 -19.03 -3.60 -12.31
CA SER A 179 -18.22 -4.59 -13.02
C SER A 179 -18.37 -5.96 -12.37
N ALA A 180 -18.26 -6.07 -11.05
CA ALA A 180 -18.49 -7.33 -10.34
C ALA A 180 -19.96 -7.85 -10.41
N LEU A 181 -20.95 -6.99 -10.73
CA LEU A 181 -22.36 -7.35 -10.94
C LEU A 181 -22.64 -7.72 -12.40
N HIS A 182 -21.92 -7.15 -13.37
CA HIS A 182 -21.89 -7.63 -14.76
C HIS A 182 -21.15 -8.97 -14.86
N ASP A 183 -20.23 -9.24 -13.92
CA ASP A 183 -19.51 -10.50 -13.75
C ASP A 183 -20.09 -11.41 -12.65
N ALA A 184 -21.23 -11.05 -12.03
CA ALA A 184 -21.86 -11.90 -11.04
C ALA A 184 -22.55 -13.09 -11.74
N PRO A 185 -22.13 -14.34 -11.52
CA PRO A 185 -22.88 -15.48 -12.01
C PRO A 185 -24.23 -15.49 -11.29
N ALA A 186 -25.32 -15.35 -12.06
CA ALA A 186 -26.67 -15.58 -11.59
C ALA A 186 -26.69 -16.88 -10.78
N GLU A 187 -27.19 -16.81 -9.54
CA GLU A 187 -27.27 -17.95 -8.62
C GLU A 187 -27.91 -19.15 -9.32
N ARG A 188 -27.06 -20.07 -9.76
CA ARG A 188 -27.42 -21.44 -10.09
C ARG A 188 -26.59 -22.33 -9.20
N GLU A 189 -27.32 -23.02 -8.34
CA GLU A 189 -26.86 -24.13 -7.54
C GLU A 189 -25.83 -24.98 -8.29
N SER A 190 -24.71 -25.24 -7.61
CA SER A 190 -24.06 -26.55 -7.63
C SER A 190 -23.90 -27.19 -9.04
N GLY A 191 -23.08 -26.56 -9.88
CA GLY A 191 -22.64 -27.16 -11.14
C GLY A 191 -21.43 -26.44 -11.68
N SER A 192 -20.24 -26.89 -11.29
CA SER A 192 -18.96 -26.43 -11.82
C SER A 192 -18.94 -26.58 -13.35
N ALA A 193 -19.32 -25.52 -14.07
CA ALA A 193 -19.17 -25.47 -15.51
C ALA A 193 -17.68 -25.23 -15.84
N PRO A 194 -17.06 -26.02 -16.75
CA PRO A 194 -15.65 -25.90 -17.13
C PRO A 194 -15.25 -24.54 -17.77
N GLY A 195 -16.21 -23.64 -18.01
CA GLY A 195 -16.00 -22.39 -18.75
C GLY A 195 -15.46 -21.21 -17.94
N SER A 196 -15.74 -21.09 -16.63
CA SER A 196 -15.38 -19.87 -15.88
C SER A 196 -13.87 -19.75 -15.63
N ARG A 197 -13.20 -20.87 -15.35
CA ARG A 197 -11.74 -20.90 -15.16
C ARG A 197 -10.96 -20.62 -16.44
N ALA A 198 -11.55 -20.87 -17.61
CA ALA A 198 -10.91 -20.58 -18.89
C ALA A 198 -10.96 -19.07 -19.18
N ALA A 199 -12.11 -18.42 -18.92
CA ALA A 199 -12.26 -16.98 -19.06
C ALA A 199 -11.36 -16.21 -18.08
N GLU A 200 -11.33 -16.59 -16.80
CA GLU A 200 -10.42 -15.99 -15.80
C GLU A 200 -8.94 -16.15 -16.19
N ARG A 201 -8.57 -17.30 -16.78
CA ARG A 201 -7.20 -17.55 -17.26
C ARG A 201 -6.86 -16.73 -18.50
N GLU A 202 -7.81 -16.57 -19.42
CA GLU A 202 -7.63 -15.76 -20.62
C GLU A 202 -7.50 -14.28 -20.27
N GLU A 203 -8.32 -13.80 -19.36
CA GLU A 203 -8.26 -12.45 -18.83
C GLU A 203 -6.95 -12.20 -18.07
N ALA A 204 -6.55 -13.11 -17.18
CA ALA A 204 -5.25 -13.06 -16.51
C ALA A 204 -4.09 -13.06 -17.51
N ALA A 205 -4.17 -13.84 -18.60
CA ALA A 205 -3.16 -13.86 -19.66
C ALA A 205 -3.10 -12.53 -20.43
N ARG A 206 -4.25 -11.90 -20.72
CA ARG A 206 -4.31 -10.57 -21.34
C ARG A 206 -3.71 -9.49 -20.44
N TYR A 207 -4.03 -9.53 -19.14
CA TYR A 207 -3.39 -8.64 -18.17
C TYR A 207 -1.89 -8.89 -18.08
N GLU A 208 -1.44 -10.15 -18.07
CA GLU A 208 -0.02 -10.49 -18.03
C GLU A 208 0.73 -10.05 -19.30
N GLU A 209 0.10 -10.15 -20.47
CA GLU A 209 0.66 -9.69 -21.75
C GLU A 209 0.71 -8.16 -21.84
N ALA A 210 -0.37 -7.47 -21.45
CA ALA A 210 -0.38 -6.02 -21.32
C ALA A 210 0.68 -5.55 -20.32
N PHE A 211 0.82 -6.27 -19.21
CA PHE A 211 1.84 -5.99 -18.20
C PHE A 211 3.24 -6.18 -18.76
N LYS A 212 3.53 -7.27 -19.48
CA LYS A 212 4.83 -7.47 -20.16
C LYS A 212 5.14 -6.37 -21.18
N LEU A 213 4.12 -5.86 -21.88
CA LEU A 213 4.27 -4.77 -22.83
C LEU A 213 4.59 -3.43 -22.13
N LEU A 214 4.00 -3.23 -20.95
CA LEU A 214 4.18 -2.05 -20.10
C LEU A 214 5.42 -2.15 -19.18
N ASP A 215 5.92 -3.35 -18.88
CA ASP A 215 7.00 -3.62 -17.93
C ASP A 215 8.28 -4.11 -18.64
N ARG A 216 8.66 -3.46 -19.75
CA ARG A 216 9.81 -3.89 -20.56
C ARG A 216 11.12 -3.95 -19.79
N ASP A 217 11.25 -3.11 -18.76
CA ASP A 217 12.45 -2.95 -17.93
C ASP A 217 12.31 -3.54 -16.52
N GLY A 218 11.17 -4.19 -16.21
CA GLY A 218 10.89 -4.75 -14.88
C GLY A 218 10.56 -3.70 -13.81
N SER A 219 10.49 -2.42 -14.15
CA SER A 219 10.25 -1.32 -13.20
C SER A 219 8.86 -1.39 -12.54
N MET A 220 7.83 -1.77 -13.30
CA MET A 220 6.47 -1.90 -12.77
C MET A 220 6.33 -3.15 -11.90
N ARG A 221 6.92 -4.28 -12.30
CA ARG A 221 6.95 -5.47 -11.44
C ARG A 221 7.65 -5.19 -10.13
N ARG A 222 8.78 -4.47 -10.18
CA ARG A 222 9.49 -4.05 -8.98
C ARG A 222 8.64 -3.12 -8.13
N LEU A 223 7.96 -2.14 -8.72
CA LEU A 223 7.06 -1.26 -7.97
C LEU A 223 5.93 -2.03 -7.30
N MET A 224 5.28 -2.96 -8.00
CA MET A 224 4.25 -3.81 -7.42
C MET A 224 4.80 -4.72 -6.31
N GLN A 225 6.02 -5.23 -6.47
CA GLN A 225 6.72 -5.93 -5.39
C GLN A 225 6.95 -4.99 -4.21
N ILE A 226 7.39 -3.76 -4.43
CA ILE A 226 7.58 -2.78 -3.36
C ILE A 226 6.26 -2.44 -2.68
N GLU A 227 5.14 -2.34 -3.39
CA GLU A 227 3.82 -2.10 -2.79
C GLU A 227 3.30 -3.31 -2.03
N ALA A 228 3.53 -4.51 -2.55
CA ALA A 228 3.17 -5.75 -1.90
C ALA A 228 3.98 -5.95 -0.62
N HIS A 229 5.28 -5.70 -0.65
CA HIS A 229 6.15 -5.89 0.50
C HIS A 229 6.14 -4.68 1.42
N SER A 230 6.07 -3.45 0.92
CA SER A 230 6.20 -2.24 1.74
C SER A 230 5.00 -1.30 1.53
N PRO A 231 3.77 -1.76 1.83
CA PRO A 231 2.56 -0.95 1.63
C PRO A 231 2.58 0.36 2.42
N GLU A 232 3.40 0.45 3.48
CA GLU A 232 3.59 1.67 4.25
C GLU A 232 4.13 2.85 3.43
N LEU A 233 4.88 2.58 2.37
CA LEU A 233 5.45 3.64 1.52
C LEU A 233 4.37 4.35 0.70
N MET A 234 3.21 3.71 0.53
CA MET A 234 2.05 4.26 -0.17
C MET A 234 1.13 5.05 0.75
N LEU A 235 1.34 5.01 2.07
CA LEU A 235 0.54 5.76 3.02
C LEU A 235 0.92 7.25 3.00
N ASP A 236 -0.05 8.10 3.36
CA ASP A 236 0.24 9.49 3.67
C ASP A 236 0.96 9.61 5.03
N ASP A 237 1.50 10.79 5.34
CA ASP A 237 2.30 10.99 6.56
C ASP A 237 1.49 10.75 7.84
N ALA A 238 0.17 10.99 7.83
CA ALA A 238 -0.69 10.80 8.98
C ALA A 238 -0.99 9.32 9.21
N ASP A 239 -1.34 8.59 8.15
CA ASP A 239 -1.56 7.15 8.17
C ASP A 239 -0.26 6.40 8.48
N ALA A 240 0.88 6.85 7.94
CA ALA A 240 2.20 6.29 8.27
C ALA A 240 2.54 6.47 9.75
N ALA A 241 2.28 7.65 10.33
CA ALA A 241 2.45 7.89 11.76
C ALA A 241 1.50 7.02 12.61
N GLN A 242 0.23 6.88 12.19
CA GLN A 242 -0.73 6.00 12.86
C GLN A 242 -0.29 4.53 12.78
N MET A 243 0.23 4.10 11.64
CA MET A 243 0.72 2.75 11.44
C MET A 243 1.94 2.46 12.31
N ALA A 244 2.88 3.41 12.45
CA ALA A 244 4.03 3.27 13.35
C ALA A 244 3.59 3.02 14.80
N VAL A 245 2.60 3.79 15.28
CA VAL A 245 2.00 3.58 16.62
C VAL A 245 1.31 2.22 16.71
N ALA A 246 0.54 1.83 15.68
CA ALA A 246 -0.13 0.54 15.63
C ALA A 246 0.87 -0.62 15.70
N VAL A 247 1.98 -0.54 14.95
CA VAL A 247 3.05 -1.55 14.92
C VAL A 247 3.69 -1.72 16.29
N GLU A 248 4.03 -0.63 16.99
CA GLU A 248 4.51 -0.71 18.39
C GLU A 248 3.51 -1.44 19.28
N HIS A 249 2.24 -1.08 19.17
CA HIS A 249 1.18 -1.66 19.98
C HIS A 249 0.86 -3.11 19.66
N VAL A 250 1.14 -3.63 18.46
CA VAL A 250 0.84 -5.03 18.13
C VAL A 250 2.08 -5.93 18.08
N ALA A 251 3.28 -5.38 18.31
CA ALA A 251 4.54 -6.10 18.12
C ALA A 251 4.61 -7.42 18.93
N CYS A 252 4.21 -7.40 20.20
CA CYS A 252 4.21 -8.59 21.05
C CYS A 252 3.18 -9.64 20.59
N ASP A 253 1.94 -9.21 20.33
CA ASP A 253 0.87 -10.07 19.79
C ASP A 253 1.33 -10.77 18.50
N VAL A 254 1.86 -9.98 17.56
CA VAL A 254 2.34 -10.49 16.26
C VAL A 254 3.52 -11.43 16.44
N CYS A 255 4.49 -11.11 17.30
CA CYS A 255 5.60 -12.03 17.56
C CYS A 255 5.10 -13.40 18.07
N GLY A 256 4.13 -13.40 18.98
CA GLY A 256 3.49 -14.64 19.45
C GLY A 256 2.86 -15.45 18.33
N LEU A 257 2.15 -14.79 17.41
CA LEU A 257 1.54 -15.43 16.24
C LEU A 257 2.57 -15.98 15.26
N VAL A 258 3.68 -15.28 15.05
CA VAL A 258 4.77 -15.74 14.17
C VAL A 258 5.44 -16.99 14.73
N VAL A 259 5.67 -17.04 16.05
CA VAL A 259 6.17 -18.25 16.72
C VAL A 259 5.19 -19.41 16.56
N ASP A 260 3.89 -19.17 16.72
CA ASP A 260 2.87 -20.21 16.55
C ASP A 260 2.83 -20.76 15.13
N GLU A 261 2.91 -19.87 14.13
CA GLU A 261 2.94 -20.27 12.72
C GLU A 261 4.20 -21.09 12.40
N ALA A 262 5.36 -20.67 12.92
CA ALA A 262 6.60 -21.44 12.79
C ALA A 262 6.47 -22.84 13.41
N HIS A 263 5.91 -22.94 14.61
CA HIS A 263 5.65 -24.22 15.26
C HIS A 263 4.67 -25.08 14.45
N ALA A 264 3.64 -24.50 13.85
CA ALA A 264 2.70 -25.21 12.99
C ALA A 264 3.40 -25.80 11.76
N ARG A 265 4.23 -25.02 11.06
CA ARG A 265 5.04 -25.49 9.92
C ARG A 265 6.02 -26.59 10.33
N VAL A 266 6.70 -26.43 11.47
CA VAL A 266 7.62 -27.45 11.99
C VAL A 266 6.90 -28.73 12.38
N ALA A 267 5.65 -28.66 12.86
CA ALA A 267 4.85 -29.84 13.18
C ALA A 267 4.45 -30.66 11.95
N GLU A 268 4.44 -30.05 10.76
CA GLU A 268 4.20 -30.74 9.49
C GLU A 268 5.43 -31.50 8.98
N LEU A 269 6.63 -31.21 9.52
CA LEU A 269 7.85 -31.93 9.18
C LEU A 269 7.85 -33.36 9.75
N ALA A 270 8.54 -34.27 9.06
CA ALA A 270 8.68 -35.66 9.51
C ALA A 270 9.37 -35.73 10.89
N GLY A 271 8.61 -36.12 11.92
CA GLY A 271 9.08 -36.19 13.31
C GLY A 271 9.02 -34.86 14.08
N GLY A 272 8.45 -33.81 13.48
CA GLY A 272 8.24 -32.50 14.09
C GLY A 272 9.53 -31.83 14.57
N LEU A 273 9.40 -30.96 15.57
CA LEU A 273 10.54 -30.23 16.17
C LEU A 273 11.61 -31.18 16.73
N ALA A 274 11.24 -32.38 17.17
CA ALA A 274 12.19 -33.34 17.75
C ALA A 274 13.24 -33.82 16.72
N SER A 275 12.84 -33.92 15.46
CA SER A 275 13.66 -34.50 14.38
C SER A 275 14.06 -33.51 13.29
N ALA A 276 13.53 -32.28 13.31
CA ALA A 276 13.83 -31.26 12.30
C ALA A 276 15.34 -30.95 12.25
N SER A 277 15.94 -30.93 11.05
CA SER A 277 17.29 -30.41 10.86
C SER A 277 17.32 -28.90 11.06
N GLU A 278 18.51 -28.32 11.23
CA GLU A 278 18.66 -26.85 11.31
C GLU A 278 18.19 -26.18 10.01
N GLU A 279 18.53 -26.76 8.86
CA GLU A 279 18.04 -26.35 7.54
C GLU A 279 16.50 -26.38 7.47
N ALA A 280 15.86 -27.46 7.92
CA ALA A 280 14.40 -27.54 7.92
C ALA A 280 13.74 -26.53 8.87
N LEU A 281 14.42 -26.13 9.95
CA LEU A 281 13.95 -25.05 10.82
C LEU A 281 14.09 -23.69 10.16
N LEU A 282 15.20 -23.44 9.44
CA LEU A 282 15.38 -22.23 8.64
C LEU A 282 14.27 -22.12 7.58
N ASP A 283 14.08 -23.17 6.77
CA ASP A 283 13.02 -23.24 5.76
C ASP A 283 11.62 -23.02 6.36
N ALA A 284 11.34 -23.62 7.53
CA ALA A 284 10.06 -23.44 8.20
C ALA A 284 9.83 -21.99 8.65
N THR A 285 10.91 -21.26 8.99
CA THR A 285 10.84 -19.86 9.42
C THR A 285 10.96 -18.84 8.30
N GLU A 286 11.49 -19.25 7.14
CA GLU A 286 11.61 -18.40 5.96
C GLU A 286 10.24 -18.05 5.38
N GLY A 287 10.11 -16.81 4.89
CA GLY A 287 8.86 -16.31 4.30
C GLY A 287 7.68 -16.24 5.27
N LEU A 288 7.88 -16.30 6.59
CA LEU A 288 6.77 -16.17 7.56
C LEU A 288 6.07 -14.81 7.49
N CYS A 289 6.80 -13.76 7.09
CA CYS A 289 6.27 -12.40 6.94
C CYS A 289 5.99 -12.02 5.48
N GLU A 290 6.07 -12.98 4.56
CA GLU A 290 5.89 -12.78 3.13
C GLU A 290 4.57 -13.40 2.67
N GLY A 291 3.89 -12.71 1.74
CA GLY A 291 2.69 -13.23 1.12
C GLY A 291 2.99 -14.28 0.05
N ASP A 292 1.92 -14.85 -0.51
CA ASP A 292 2.05 -15.87 -1.55
C ASP A 292 2.63 -15.29 -2.85
N GLU A 293 3.44 -16.09 -3.56
CA GLU A 293 3.81 -15.86 -4.95
C GLU A 293 2.98 -16.77 -5.89
N PRO A 294 2.61 -16.30 -7.11
CA PRO A 294 2.87 -14.97 -7.67
C PRO A 294 2.04 -13.88 -6.97
N LEU A 295 2.55 -12.64 -7.00
CA LEU A 295 1.84 -11.48 -6.46
C LEU A 295 0.43 -11.41 -7.05
N ASN A 296 -0.57 -11.49 -6.17
CA ASN A 296 -1.95 -11.28 -6.58
C ASN A 296 -2.25 -9.77 -6.46
N PRO A 297 -2.41 -9.03 -7.57
CA PRO A 297 -2.73 -7.60 -7.52
C PRO A 297 -4.06 -7.31 -6.81
N MET A 298 -4.95 -8.29 -6.72
CA MET A 298 -6.23 -8.19 -5.99
C MET A 298 -6.07 -8.33 -4.47
N ARG A 299 -4.88 -8.69 -3.98
CA ARG A 299 -4.53 -8.80 -2.56
C ARG A 299 -3.61 -7.64 -2.18
N PRO A 300 -4.17 -6.47 -1.84
CA PRO A 300 -3.37 -5.32 -1.45
C PRO A 300 -2.44 -5.64 -0.29
N GLY A 301 -1.17 -5.28 -0.47
CA GLY A 301 -0.10 -5.50 0.51
C GLY A 301 0.27 -6.97 0.73
N ASN A 302 -0.11 -7.89 -0.17
CA ASN A 302 0.25 -9.32 -0.14
C ASN A 302 0.60 -9.90 1.25
N PRO A 303 -0.36 -9.95 2.19
CA PRO A 303 -0.06 -10.38 3.56
C PRO A 303 0.29 -11.88 3.60
N PRO A 304 1.09 -12.32 4.57
CA PRO A 304 1.31 -13.74 4.81
C PRO A 304 -0.02 -14.44 5.16
N ARG A 305 -0.15 -15.72 4.81
CA ARG A 305 -1.40 -16.49 4.99
C ARG A 305 -1.97 -16.44 6.42
N TRP A 306 -1.11 -16.37 7.43
CA TRP A 306 -1.55 -16.28 8.82
C TRP A 306 -2.19 -14.93 9.13
N ALA A 307 -1.76 -13.83 8.49
CA ALA A 307 -2.31 -12.50 8.72
C ALA A 307 -3.75 -12.38 8.19
N GLU A 308 -4.14 -13.18 7.18
CA GLU A 308 -5.56 -13.25 6.72
C GLU A 308 -6.52 -13.77 7.80
N ARG A 309 -5.99 -14.47 8.81
CA ARG A 309 -6.76 -14.98 9.95
C ARG A 309 -6.85 -13.99 11.09
N HIS A 310 -6.23 -12.82 10.95
CA HIS A 310 -6.12 -11.84 12.00
C HIS A 310 -6.46 -10.44 11.49
N GLU A 311 -6.69 -9.53 12.41
CA GLU A 311 -6.98 -8.14 12.14
C GLU A 311 -6.31 -7.27 13.20
N ALA A 312 -5.50 -6.31 12.78
CA ALA A 312 -5.05 -5.23 13.63
C ALA A 312 -6.19 -4.20 13.72
N ARG A 313 -6.73 -4.01 14.94
CA ARG A 313 -7.81 -3.05 15.17
C ARG A 313 -7.31 -1.82 15.92
N PRO A 314 -7.80 -0.63 15.55
CA PRO A 314 -7.60 0.57 16.35
C PRO A 314 -8.22 0.37 17.73
N PRO A 315 -7.80 1.17 18.72
CA PRO A 315 -8.46 1.19 20.00
C PRO A 315 -9.95 1.50 19.86
N ASP A 316 -10.72 0.90 20.74
CA ASP A 316 -12.13 1.17 20.92
C ASP A 316 -12.39 2.63 21.32
N ALA A 317 -13.62 3.08 21.13
CA ALA A 317 -14.00 4.49 21.32
C ALA A 317 -13.76 5.03 22.74
N LEU A 318 -13.52 4.14 23.71
CA LEU A 318 -13.21 4.45 25.09
C LEU A 318 -11.72 4.78 25.31
N GLY A 319 -10.90 4.77 24.25
CA GLY A 319 -9.46 4.90 24.33
C GLY A 319 -8.79 3.54 24.57
N GLY A 320 -7.53 3.41 24.16
CA GLY A 320 -6.74 2.20 24.37
C GLY A 320 -5.60 2.05 23.37
N ARG A 321 -5.05 0.83 23.33
CA ARG A 321 -4.02 0.42 22.36
C ARG A 321 -4.61 -0.34 21.19
N TRP A 322 -3.88 -0.37 20.09
CA TRP A 322 -4.17 -1.29 19.00
C TRP A 322 -3.98 -2.73 19.47
N ARG A 323 -4.77 -3.66 18.92
CA ARG A 323 -4.71 -5.09 19.26
C ARG A 323 -4.87 -5.96 18.04
N VAL A 324 -4.29 -7.15 18.09
CA VAL A 324 -4.55 -8.19 17.08
C VAL A 324 -5.73 -9.05 17.52
N ARG A 325 -6.70 -9.24 16.61
CA ARG A 325 -7.88 -10.06 16.84
C ARG A 325 -7.96 -11.18 15.82
N ALA A 326 -8.20 -12.41 16.27
CA ALA A 326 -8.49 -13.53 15.37
C ALA A 326 -9.86 -13.34 14.68
N LEU A 327 -9.90 -13.67 13.39
CA LEU A 327 -11.10 -13.62 12.55
C LEU A 327 -11.71 -15.01 12.41
N SER A 328 -13.02 -15.11 12.67
CA SER A 328 -13.79 -16.31 12.36
C SER A 328 -13.84 -16.55 10.84
N PRO A 329 -14.04 -17.80 10.38
CA PRO A 329 -14.18 -18.10 8.96
C PRO A 329 -15.27 -17.28 8.26
N THR A 330 -16.39 -17.00 8.96
CA THR A 330 -17.50 -16.19 8.45
C THR A 330 -17.07 -14.73 8.27
N GLU A 331 -16.38 -14.14 9.24
CA GLU A 331 -15.85 -12.78 9.14
C GLU A 331 -14.84 -12.65 8.00
N ARG A 332 -13.94 -13.64 7.84
CA ARG A 332 -12.97 -13.64 6.73
C ARG A 332 -13.67 -13.58 5.37
N ARG A 333 -14.71 -14.41 5.18
CA ARG A 333 -15.49 -14.43 3.93
C ARG A 333 -16.27 -13.13 3.71
N ALA A 334 -16.86 -12.58 4.78
CA ALA A 334 -17.59 -11.31 4.69
C ALA A 334 -16.64 -10.16 4.30
N ARG A 335 -15.49 -10.05 4.96
CA ARG A 335 -14.49 -9.02 4.64
C ARG A 335 -13.90 -9.17 3.24
N ALA A 336 -13.70 -10.39 2.76
CA ALA A 336 -13.19 -10.61 1.41
C ALA A 336 -14.11 -10.02 0.33
N LYS A 337 -15.42 -9.96 0.58
CA LYS A 337 -16.43 -9.45 -0.35
C LYS A 337 -16.74 -7.96 -0.17
N ASP A 338 -16.48 -7.41 1.01
CA ASP A 338 -16.88 -6.04 1.33
C ASP A 338 -15.84 -5.02 0.84
N ALA A 339 -16.16 -4.36 -0.28
CA ALA A 339 -15.35 -3.28 -0.84
C ALA A 339 -15.20 -2.09 0.12
N ALA A 340 -16.15 -1.86 1.03
CA ALA A 340 -16.07 -0.77 2.00
C ALA A 340 -15.00 -1.02 3.07
N LEU A 341 -14.61 -2.29 3.30
CA LEU A 341 -13.56 -2.68 4.25
C LEU A 341 -12.19 -2.83 3.59
N TYR A 342 -12.08 -2.53 2.29
CA TYR A 342 -10.84 -2.72 1.53
C TYR A 342 -9.66 -1.97 2.15
N GLU A 343 -9.80 -0.66 2.38
CA GLU A 343 -8.73 0.18 2.92
C GLU A 343 -8.35 -0.21 4.34
N GLN A 344 -9.34 -0.50 5.19
CA GLN A 344 -9.09 -0.97 6.55
C GLN A 344 -8.30 -2.29 6.53
N ARG A 345 -8.58 -3.17 5.56
CA ARG A 345 -7.84 -4.41 5.37
C ARG A 345 -6.41 -4.15 4.89
N VAL A 346 -6.20 -3.23 3.94
CA VAL A 346 -4.85 -2.83 3.49
C VAL A 346 -4.03 -2.33 4.68
N PHE A 347 -4.58 -1.40 5.45
CA PHE A 347 -3.92 -0.83 6.61
C PHE A 347 -3.62 -1.88 7.67
N SER A 348 -4.61 -2.72 8.01
CA SER A 348 -4.42 -3.83 8.96
C SER A 348 -3.32 -4.78 8.50
N ASN A 349 -3.27 -5.13 7.22
CA ASN A 349 -2.23 -6.00 6.67
C ASN A 349 -0.85 -5.35 6.73
N ALA A 350 -0.74 -4.06 6.39
CA ALA A 350 0.49 -3.29 6.50
C ALA A 350 1.03 -3.31 7.94
N VAL A 351 0.16 -3.06 8.92
CA VAL A 351 0.51 -3.13 10.36
C VAL A 351 1.03 -4.53 10.73
N LEU A 352 0.30 -5.60 10.39
CA LEU A 352 0.67 -6.97 10.74
C LEU A 352 2.00 -7.39 10.10
N MET A 353 2.22 -7.06 8.83
CA MET A 353 3.47 -7.38 8.12
C MET A 353 4.66 -6.62 8.69
N ARG A 354 4.51 -5.31 8.93
CA ARG A 354 5.57 -4.49 9.48
C ARG A 354 5.94 -4.95 10.89
N ALA A 355 4.95 -5.27 11.73
CA ALA A 355 5.17 -5.87 13.05
C ALA A 355 5.84 -7.25 12.96
N CYS A 356 5.47 -8.08 11.97
CA CYS A 356 6.09 -9.39 11.75
C CYS A 356 7.57 -9.25 11.41
N ARG A 357 7.92 -8.39 10.44
CA ARG A 357 9.32 -8.15 10.06
C ARG A 357 10.13 -7.60 11.21
N ARG A 358 9.57 -6.66 11.95
CA ARG A 358 10.19 -6.15 13.17
C ARG A 358 10.45 -7.28 14.18
N ALA A 359 9.47 -8.17 14.41
CA ALA A 359 9.65 -9.31 15.31
C ALA A 359 10.77 -10.27 14.85
N LEU A 360 10.99 -10.42 13.54
CA LEU A 360 12.05 -11.27 12.99
C LEU A 360 13.43 -10.58 12.89
N HIS A 361 13.48 -9.27 12.65
CA HIS A 361 14.72 -8.53 12.38
C HIS A 361 15.26 -7.72 13.58
N ASP A 362 14.40 -7.22 14.46
CA ASP A 362 14.81 -6.40 15.62
C ASP A 362 15.06 -7.28 16.87
N ALA A 363 15.38 -8.56 16.69
CA ALA A 363 15.79 -9.42 17.79
C ALA A 363 17.09 -8.85 18.39
N PRO A 364 17.14 -8.57 19.71
CA PRO A 364 18.08 -7.63 20.32
C PRO A 364 19.53 -8.12 20.44
N ASP A 365 19.89 -9.23 19.80
CA ASP A 365 21.23 -9.82 19.83
C ASP A 365 21.51 -10.46 18.46
N ASP A 366 22.65 -10.15 17.85
CA ASP A 366 23.03 -10.41 16.44
C ASP A 366 23.02 -11.90 15.98
N GLU A 367 22.55 -12.85 16.80
CA GLU A 367 22.54 -14.28 16.48
C GLU A 367 21.23 -15.03 16.82
N GLN A 368 20.27 -14.41 17.53
CA GLN A 368 19.05 -15.14 17.93
C GLN A 368 17.94 -15.03 16.89
N THR A 369 18.07 -15.81 15.81
CA THR A 369 16.97 -16.03 14.85
C THR A 369 15.86 -16.90 15.45
N LEU A 370 14.67 -16.87 14.85
CA LEU A 370 13.56 -17.75 15.27
C LEU A 370 13.95 -19.23 15.13
N ALA A 371 14.70 -19.59 14.08
CA ALA A 371 15.23 -20.94 13.90
C ALA A 371 16.19 -21.34 15.03
N SER A 372 17.08 -20.44 15.47
CA SER A 372 17.99 -20.73 16.58
C SER A 372 17.26 -20.83 17.93
N ALA A 373 16.19 -20.04 18.12
CA ALA A 373 15.30 -20.16 19.29
C ALA A 373 14.56 -21.51 19.32
N LEU A 374 14.02 -21.96 18.18
CA LEU A 374 13.39 -23.29 18.03
C LEU A 374 14.41 -24.42 18.32
N LEU A 375 15.63 -24.28 17.81
CA LEU A 375 16.72 -25.22 18.04
C LEU A 375 17.13 -25.29 19.52
N ALA A 376 17.20 -24.15 20.20
CA ALA A 376 17.50 -24.08 21.64
C ALA A 376 16.39 -24.76 22.46
N ALA A 377 15.12 -24.45 22.17
CA ALA A 377 13.97 -25.06 22.83
C ALA A 377 13.95 -26.58 22.66
N ARG A 378 14.29 -27.08 21.46
CA ARG A 378 14.50 -28.52 21.21
C ARG A 378 15.57 -29.13 22.12
N ARG A 379 16.73 -28.48 22.26
CA ARG A 379 17.84 -28.99 23.10
C ARG A 379 17.46 -29.08 24.58
N LEU A 380 16.59 -28.19 25.04
CA LEU A 380 16.05 -28.18 26.41
C LEU A 380 14.88 -29.15 26.61
N GLY A 381 14.39 -29.79 25.54
CA GLY A 381 13.17 -30.61 25.58
C GLY A 381 11.88 -29.78 25.70
N GLU A 382 11.97 -28.45 25.61
CA GLU A 382 10.86 -27.52 25.69
C GLU A 382 10.19 -27.38 24.33
N ARG A 383 9.19 -28.22 24.06
CA ARG A 383 8.49 -28.23 22.75
C ARG A 383 7.32 -27.27 22.67
N ALA A 384 6.98 -26.62 23.78
CA ALA A 384 5.81 -25.75 23.87
C ALA A 384 6.10 -24.38 23.24
N PRO A 385 5.21 -23.84 22.39
CA PRO A 385 5.36 -22.50 21.81
C PRO A 385 5.61 -21.41 22.86
N ALA A 386 5.03 -21.54 24.06
CA ALA A 386 5.19 -20.58 25.15
C ALA A 386 6.66 -20.37 25.57
N ALA A 387 7.49 -21.42 25.54
CA ALA A 387 8.91 -21.31 25.88
C ALA A 387 9.68 -20.52 24.82
N VAL A 388 9.45 -20.85 23.54
CA VAL A 388 10.05 -20.13 22.40
C VAL A 388 9.60 -18.67 22.40
N ARG A 389 8.32 -18.38 22.64
CA ARG A 389 7.80 -17.02 22.76
C ARG A 389 8.50 -16.23 23.88
N GLY A 390 8.66 -16.82 25.07
CA GLY A 390 9.30 -16.14 26.20
C GLY A 390 10.78 -15.79 25.97
N ALA A 391 11.48 -16.62 25.18
CA ALA A 391 12.85 -16.34 24.76
C ALA A 391 12.91 -15.33 23.62
N PHE A 392 12.23 -15.63 22.50
CA PHE A 392 12.33 -14.90 21.24
C PHE A 392 11.60 -13.55 21.27
N CYS A 393 10.38 -13.49 21.81
CA CYS A 393 9.55 -12.29 21.76
C CYS A 393 9.87 -11.26 22.85
N ARG A 394 10.92 -11.45 23.64
CA ARG A 394 11.21 -10.60 24.80
C ARG A 394 11.35 -9.12 24.44
N ALA A 395 12.07 -8.79 23.37
CA ALA A 395 12.22 -7.39 22.93
C ALA A 395 10.91 -6.80 22.43
N ALA A 396 10.18 -7.53 21.58
CA ALA A 396 8.88 -7.12 21.06
C ALA A 396 7.85 -6.88 22.19
N CYS A 397 7.96 -7.60 23.30
CA CYS A 397 7.07 -7.49 24.45
C CYS A 397 7.56 -6.52 25.54
N ALA A 398 8.81 -6.05 25.49
CA ALA A 398 9.35 -5.12 26.50
C ALA A 398 8.57 -3.79 26.54
N GLY A 399 8.08 -3.34 25.38
CA GLY A 399 7.25 -2.14 25.27
C GLY A 399 5.90 -2.25 26.00
N GLU A 400 5.32 -3.46 26.08
CA GLU A 400 4.04 -3.66 26.76
C GLU A 400 4.15 -3.46 28.27
N VAL A 401 5.23 -3.98 28.85
CA VAL A 401 5.49 -3.88 30.30
C VAL A 401 5.66 -2.41 30.70
N ALA A 402 6.34 -1.63 29.86
CA ALA A 402 6.53 -0.19 30.10
C ALA A 402 5.26 0.64 29.88
N ALA A 403 4.38 0.23 28.97
CA ALA A 403 3.12 0.93 28.69
C ALA A 403 2.08 0.71 29.80
N VAL A 404 1.91 -0.54 30.26
CA VAL A 404 0.99 -0.86 31.37
C VAL A 404 1.39 -0.12 32.66
N ALA A 405 2.70 -0.03 32.94
CA ALA A 405 3.21 0.70 34.10
C ALA A 405 2.94 2.22 34.05
N LYS A 406 2.64 2.80 32.88
CA LYS A 406 2.30 4.22 32.72
C LYS A 406 0.80 4.49 32.79
N GLU A 407 -0.06 3.52 32.52
CA GLU A 407 -1.53 3.68 32.62
C GLU A 407 -2.02 3.53 34.07
N GLU A 408 -1.24 2.90 34.96
CA GLU A 408 -1.58 2.73 36.38
C GLU A 408 -1.14 3.91 37.28
N VAL A 409 -0.52 4.96 36.72
CA VAL A 409 -0.09 6.19 37.39
C VAL A 409 -0.95 7.36 36.92
#